data_AF-A0AAV8V3Q0-F1
#
_entry.id   AF-A0AAV8V3Q0-F1
#
_cell.length_a   1.000
_cell.length_b   1.000
_cell.length_c   1.000
_cell.angle_alpha   90.00
_cell.angle_beta   90.00
_cell.angle_gamma   90.00
#
_symmetry.space_group_name_H-M   'P 1'
#
loop_
_entity.id
_entity.type
_entity.pdbx_description
1 polymer ?
#
loop_
_entity_poly.entity_id
_entity_poly.type
_entity_poly.pdbx_seq_one_letter_code
_entity_poly.pdbx_strand_id
1 'polypeptide(L)'
;MAAGFVPSAGFRRVRGSVYADPARKGNVCVVINVSGSLPGRLDGVRGLAETEDKFRIRHVLVLSEELCDFVIEEGRKNGVESIRQYSESISVCEASRHNGGDLGWHTKGTFPFPEIVDVVSSTDPHTGVFKAQSASGWHAAYVEDVKRAIELTSWTPTRTFRRTGQNLGKIRVKREEQEWTSYFIETHGCQMNKSDSERMAGELEAMGMQVARTMKEADVIVFNTCSIREHAEHKLYSQLGPIAQRKWTYPNIAVVVAGCVAQQEASRLARRVPEVDLIIGPQYANRLGELLQDVAQGNQVVATEASHITEDLSKPIRVDGVSAWVNIIYGCNERCTYCVVPNTRGVEQSRTPQAIRAEIEELARQGYREVTLLGQNTDAYGRDLKPRVTFAELLRAVHDVDGIERIRFTTSHPRYFTKNLAQTCSQLSKVCESFNVPFQSGDTEVLKAMNRGYTVERYREVIRQIREEIPDAAITADTIVGFPGETEEQFQNTLDLMEEIQFDHVHTAAYSPRPNTPGAIMENQVSDSEKESRLRRANRRNETDSLSRNRRYLGRVEEVLVTERNSRNEKQVMGRTRKNRVTYFEGNIEELRGKLVPVKIVEVGTFTLTGTQAGDPK
;
A
#
# COMPACT_ATOMS: atom_id res chain seq x y z
N MET A 1 -13.06 5.33 -32.73
CA MET A 1 -14.07 4.88 -31.74
C MET A 1 -14.63 6.10 -31.03
N ALA A 2 -15.95 6.26 -30.96
CA ALA A 2 -16.57 7.39 -30.26
C ALA A 2 -16.40 7.21 -28.74
N ALA A 3 -15.49 7.98 -28.12
CA ALA A 3 -15.33 8.02 -26.68
C ALA A 3 -16.15 9.21 -26.12
N GLY A 4 -17.07 8.94 -25.20
CA GLY A 4 -17.81 9.98 -24.50
C GLY A 4 -16.97 10.55 -23.36
N PHE A 5 -16.70 11.86 -23.39
CA PHE A 5 -16.00 12.58 -22.32
C PHE A 5 -17.01 13.20 -21.34
N VAL A 6 -16.69 13.18 -20.04
CA VAL A 6 -17.49 13.81 -18.99
C VAL A 6 -16.64 14.91 -18.34
N PRO A 7 -17.02 16.21 -18.45
CA PRO A 7 -16.31 17.28 -17.75
C PRO A 7 -16.73 17.33 -16.27
N SER A 8 -15.78 17.62 -15.39
CA SER A 8 -16.07 17.95 -13.99
C SER A 8 -16.70 19.34 -13.89
N ALA A 9 -17.95 19.37 -13.40
CA ALA A 9 -18.77 20.54 -13.03
C ALA A 9 -19.20 21.48 -14.19
N GLY A 10 -20.51 21.45 -14.50
CA GLY A 10 -21.24 22.61 -15.04
C GLY A 10 -21.58 22.67 -16.54
N PHE A 11 -21.08 21.78 -17.41
CA PHE A 11 -21.30 21.89 -18.86
C PHE A 11 -21.79 20.59 -19.55
N ARG A 12 -22.55 20.76 -20.65
CA ARG A 12 -23.09 19.68 -21.50
C ARG A 12 -21.96 18.86 -22.14
N ARG A 13 -22.15 17.53 -22.26
CA ARG A 13 -21.25 16.58 -22.96
C ARG A 13 -20.79 17.11 -24.32
N VAL A 14 -19.47 17.14 -24.55
CA VAL A 14 -18.90 17.41 -25.88
C VAL A 14 -18.54 16.08 -26.55
N ARG A 15 -19.00 15.85 -27.79
CA ARG A 15 -18.63 14.68 -28.60
C ARG A 15 -17.35 15.01 -29.40
N GLY A 16 -16.27 14.25 -29.19
CA GLY A 16 -15.03 14.37 -29.95
C GLY A 16 -14.62 13.04 -30.60
N SER A 17 -13.77 13.10 -31.63
CA SER A 17 -13.25 11.91 -32.32
C SER A 17 -11.73 11.83 -32.13
N VAL A 18 -11.26 10.69 -31.64
CA VAL A 18 -9.83 10.41 -31.43
C VAL A 18 -9.27 9.74 -32.68
N TYR A 19 -8.17 10.28 -33.22
CA TYR A 19 -7.48 9.74 -34.39
C TYR A 19 -6.01 9.47 -34.04
N ALA A 20 -5.54 8.27 -34.38
CA ALA A 20 -4.11 7.97 -34.38
C ALA A 20 -3.58 8.32 -35.78
N ASP A 21 -2.61 9.23 -35.87
CA ASP A 21 -1.97 9.57 -37.14
C ASP A 21 -0.99 8.44 -37.52
N PRO A 22 -1.23 7.69 -38.61
CA PRO A 22 -0.35 6.60 -39.01
C PRO A 22 1.05 7.07 -39.42
N ALA A 23 1.21 8.34 -39.79
CA ALA A 23 2.49 8.90 -40.24
C ALA A 23 3.42 9.31 -39.09
N ARG A 24 2.89 9.50 -37.87
CA ARG A 24 3.67 9.87 -36.67
C ARG A 24 3.62 8.74 -35.64
N LYS A 25 4.59 7.82 -35.72
CA LYS A 25 4.74 6.73 -34.74
C LYS A 25 4.81 7.32 -33.32
N GLY A 26 3.77 7.07 -32.51
CA GLY A 26 3.74 7.39 -31.08
C GLY A 26 2.85 8.57 -30.66
N ASN A 27 2.28 9.33 -31.61
CA ASN A 27 1.45 10.49 -31.28
C ASN A 27 -0.04 10.18 -31.45
N VAL A 28 -0.85 10.47 -30.42
CA VAL A 28 -2.32 10.39 -30.48
C VAL A 28 -2.87 11.81 -30.56
N CYS A 29 -3.70 12.08 -31.56
CA CYS A 29 -4.31 13.39 -31.77
C CYS A 29 -5.79 13.33 -31.40
N VAL A 30 -6.22 14.18 -30.47
CA VAL A 30 -7.62 14.26 -30.04
C VAL A 30 -8.23 15.52 -30.65
N VAL A 31 -9.26 15.34 -31.50
CA VAL A 31 -9.99 16.45 -32.12
C VAL A 31 -11.36 16.59 -31.45
N ILE A 32 -11.60 17.75 -30.84
CA ILE A 32 -12.86 18.07 -30.18
C ILE A 32 -13.46 19.32 -30.85
N ASN A 33 -14.73 19.24 -31.26
CA ASN A 33 -15.50 20.42 -31.69
C ASN A 33 -15.86 21.23 -30.44
N VAL A 34 -15.42 22.47 -30.34
CA VAL A 34 -15.64 23.29 -29.14
C VAL A 34 -16.70 24.35 -29.43
N SER A 35 -17.90 24.21 -28.87
CA SER A 35 -18.85 25.32 -28.79
C SER A 35 -18.58 26.10 -27.50
N GLY A 36 -17.67 27.10 -27.57
CA GLY A 36 -17.34 28.01 -26.48
C GLY A 36 -15.90 27.90 -25.94
N SER A 37 -15.49 28.85 -25.11
CA SER A 37 -14.17 28.86 -24.48
C SER A 37 -14.10 27.86 -23.31
N LEU A 38 -13.18 26.90 -23.37
CA LEU A 38 -12.85 26.02 -22.25
C LEU A 38 -11.58 26.52 -21.54
N PRO A 39 -11.66 26.97 -20.28
CA PRO A 39 -10.53 26.91 -19.37
C PRO A 39 -10.56 25.55 -18.66
N GLY A 40 -9.57 24.69 -18.90
CA GLY A 40 -9.35 23.55 -18.02
C GLY A 40 -8.94 22.24 -18.68
N ARG A 41 -8.23 21.45 -17.87
CA ARG A 41 -7.56 20.18 -18.12
C ARG A 41 -8.55 19.08 -18.55
N LEU A 42 -8.18 18.25 -19.53
CA LEU A 42 -8.92 17.06 -19.95
C LEU A 42 -8.70 15.91 -18.96
N ASP A 43 -9.75 15.44 -18.32
CA ASP A 43 -9.72 14.23 -17.50
C ASP A 43 -9.79 12.97 -18.39
N GLY A 44 -8.81 12.07 -18.22
CA GLY A 44 -8.76 10.76 -18.89
C GLY A 44 -7.50 10.47 -19.70
N VAL A 45 -6.64 11.49 -19.90
CA VAL A 45 -5.37 11.36 -20.61
C VAL A 45 -4.31 12.11 -19.81
N ARG A 46 -3.38 11.40 -19.17
CA ARG A 46 -2.19 12.03 -18.54
C ARG A 46 -1.05 12.04 -19.56
N GLY A 47 -0.62 13.24 -19.92
CA GLY A 47 0.41 13.53 -20.91
C GLY A 47 0.77 15.02 -20.92
N LEU A 48 1.95 15.37 -21.43
CA LEU A 48 2.19 16.73 -21.90
C LEU A 48 1.35 16.94 -23.16
N ALA A 49 0.63 18.05 -23.22
CA ALA A 49 -0.30 18.33 -24.30
C ALA A 49 -0.03 19.74 -24.84
N GLU A 50 0.17 19.84 -26.14
CA GLU A 50 0.14 21.13 -26.85
C GLU A 50 -1.26 21.32 -27.42
N THR A 51 -1.85 22.50 -27.18
CA THR A 51 -3.20 22.84 -27.63
C THR A 51 -3.10 23.94 -28.66
N GLU A 52 -3.67 23.72 -29.85
CA GLU A 52 -3.76 24.74 -30.90
C GLU A 52 -5.21 24.80 -31.43
N ASP A 53 -5.79 26.00 -31.45
CA ASP A 53 -7.12 26.23 -32.01
C ASP A 53 -7.03 26.43 -33.53
N LYS A 54 -7.88 25.72 -34.26
CA LYS A 54 -8.06 25.81 -35.70
C LYS A 54 -9.46 26.33 -36.01
N PHE A 55 -9.52 27.29 -36.92
CA PHE A 55 -10.73 27.98 -37.33
C PHE A 55 -10.99 27.69 -38.81
N ARG A 56 -12.24 27.36 -39.15
CA ARG A 56 -12.69 27.34 -40.55
C ARG A 56 -13.40 28.65 -40.84
N ILE A 57 -12.91 29.37 -41.86
CA ILE A 57 -13.37 30.72 -42.15
C ILE A 57 -13.99 30.80 -43.53
N ARG A 58 -15.12 31.48 -43.62
CA ARG A 58 -15.67 31.97 -44.88
C ARG A 58 -15.40 33.44 -45.06
N HIS A 59 -15.07 33.82 -46.29
CA HIS A 59 -14.60 35.16 -46.61
C HIS A 59 -15.34 35.74 -47.83
N VAL A 60 -15.62 37.03 -47.75
CA VAL A 60 -16.21 37.85 -48.81
C VAL A 60 -15.43 39.15 -48.90
N LEU A 61 -14.76 39.37 -50.03
CA LEU A 61 -14.13 40.65 -50.37
C LEU A 61 -15.09 41.52 -51.19
N VAL A 62 -15.34 42.76 -50.78
CA VAL A 62 -16.18 43.75 -51.49
C VAL A 62 -15.46 45.09 -51.59
N LEU A 63 -15.88 45.97 -52.52
CA LEU A 63 -15.16 47.22 -52.79
C LEU A 63 -15.58 48.40 -51.90
N SER A 64 -16.76 48.35 -51.27
CA SER A 64 -17.25 49.41 -50.39
C SER A 64 -17.45 48.92 -48.96
N GLU A 65 -17.28 49.84 -48.01
CA GLU A 65 -17.47 49.57 -46.59
C GLU A 65 -18.92 49.20 -46.27
N GLU A 66 -19.86 49.89 -46.90
CA GLU A 66 -21.31 49.70 -46.73
C GLU A 66 -21.76 48.29 -47.12
N LEU A 67 -21.23 47.75 -48.22
CA LEU A 67 -21.49 46.37 -48.64
C LEU A 67 -20.89 45.37 -47.65
N CYS A 68 -19.74 45.68 -47.08
CA CYS A 68 -19.08 44.83 -46.09
C CYS A 68 -19.90 44.77 -44.80
N ASP A 69 -20.40 45.92 -44.33
CA ASP A 69 -21.26 46.01 -43.16
C ASP A 69 -22.58 45.25 -43.35
N PHE A 70 -23.18 45.38 -44.54
CA PHE A 70 -24.37 44.61 -44.90
C PHE A 70 -24.13 43.10 -44.83
N VAL A 71 -23.04 42.61 -45.44
CA VAL A 71 -22.68 41.18 -45.41
C VAL A 71 -22.43 40.68 -43.99
N ILE A 72 -21.76 41.49 -43.15
CA ILE A 72 -21.51 41.15 -41.75
C ILE A 72 -22.81 41.08 -40.94
N GLU A 73 -23.72 42.04 -41.14
CA GLU A 73 -25.01 42.06 -40.46
C GLU A 73 -25.88 40.88 -40.88
N GLU A 74 -25.90 40.55 -42.16
CA GLU A 74 -26.58 39.37 -42.70
C GLU A 74 -25.96 38.05 -42.22
N GLY A 75 -24.63 37.99 -42.07
CA GLY A 75 -23.96 36.85 -41.43
C GLY A 75 -24.35 36.67 -39.96
N ARG A 76 -24.51 37.79 -39.23
CA ARG A 76 -24.97 37.76 -37.83
C ARG A 76 -26.43 37.31 -37.71
N LYS A 77 -27.30 37.74 -38.63
CA LYS A 77 -28.75 37.42 -38.60
C LYS A 77 -29.04 36.02 -39.15
N ASN A 78 -28.43 35.65 -40.27
CA ASN A 78 -28.82 34.50 -41.08
C ASN A 78 -27.75 33.38 -41.14
N GLY A 79 -26.59 33.58 -40.51
CA GLY A 79 -25.55 32.57 -40.33
C GLY A 79 -24.66 32.32 -41.56
N VAL A 80 -23.92 31.21 -41.55
CA VAL A 80 -22.89 30.88 -42.56
C VAL A 80 -23.44 30.81 -43.99
N GLU A 81 -24.67 30.34 -44.18
CA GLU A 81 -25.21 30.10 -45.52
C GLU A 81 -25.48 31.41 -46.27
N SER A 82 -25.83 32.48 -45.57
CA SER A 82 -25.96 33.81 -46.19
C SER A 82 -24.59 34.31 -46.67
N ILE A 83 -23.54 34.12 -45.86
CA ILE A 83 -22.16 34.47 -46.23
C ILE A 83 -21.69 33.70 -47.46
N ARG A 84 -22.04 32.41 -47.57
CA ARG A 84 -21.73 31.62 -48.77
C ARG A 84 -22.38 32.22 -50.02
N GLN A 85 -23.68 32.51 -49.95
CA GLN A 85 -24.43 33.11 -51.06
C GLN A 85 -23.85 34.47 -51.48
N TYR A 86 -23.45 35.31 -50.52
CA TYR A 86 -22.81 36.59 -50.81
C TYR A 86 -21.39 36.43 -51.36
N SER A 87 -20.64 35.42 -50.92
CA SER A 87 -19.32 35.13 -51.49
C SER A 87 -19.43 34.78 -52.98
N GLU A 88 -20.40 33.92 -53.33
CA GLU A 88 -20.64 33.47 -54.71
C GLU A 88 -21.20 34.60 -55.62
N SER A 89 -21.96 35.54 -55.06
CA SER A 89 -22.67 36.56 -55.85
C SER A 89 -21.94 37.91 -55.94
N ILE A 90 -21.36 38.40 -54.85
CA ILE A 90 -20.85 39.79 -54.77
C ILE A 90 -19.37 39.89 -54.43
N SER A 91 -18.68 38.79 -54.11
CA SER A 91 -17.25 38.90 -53.78
C SER A 91 -16.42 39.24 -55.01
N VAL A 92 -15.55 40.24 -54.91
CA VAL A 92 -14.58 40.61 -55.98
C VAL A 92 -13.31 39.75 -55.96
N CYS A 93 -13.16 38.85 -54.98
CA CYS A 93 -12.12 37.84 -54.97
C CYS A 93 -12.61 36.60 -55.73
N GLU A 94 -12.03 36.33 -56.91
CA GLU A 94 -12.40 35.20 -57.77
C GLU A 94 -12.28 33.85 -57.06
N ALA A 95 -11.22 33.65 -56.27
CA ALA A 95 -11.03 32.44 -55.46
C ALA A 95 -12.10 32.26 -54.37
N SER A 96 -12.52 33.35 -53.71
CA SER A 96 -13.61 33.30 -52.72
C SER A 96 -14.94 32.98 -53.41
N ARG A 97 -15.20 33.58 -54.58
CA ARG A 97 -16.42 33.36 -55.36
C ARG A 97 -16.60 31.90 -55.79
N HIS A 98 -15.52 31.23 -56.22
CA HIS A 98 -15.59 29.85 -56.69
C HIS A 98 -15.76 28.80 -55.59
N ASN A 99 -15.32 29.09 -54.36
CA ASN A 99 -15.39 28.13 -53.24
C ASN A 99 -16.43 28.52 -52.17
N GLY A 100 -17.37 29.42 -52.51
CA GLY A 100 -18.36 29.93 -51.55
C GLY A 100 -17.73 30.57 -50.32
N GLY A 101 -16.57 31.20 -50.50
CA GLY A 101 -15.79 31.91 -49.49
C GLY A 101 -14.96 31.02 -48.58
N ASP A 102 -15.01 29.70 -48.69
CA ASP A 102 -14.30 28.79 -47.77
C ASP A 102 -12.78 28.89 -47.97
N LEU A 103 -12.09 29.36 -46.93
CA LEU A 103 -10.63 29.44 -46.89
C LEU A 103 -10.00 28.16 -46.32
N GLY A 104 -10.79 27.22 -45.81
CA GLY A 104 -10.28 26.02 -45.14
C GLY A 104 -9.90 26.26 -43.68
N TRP A 105 -9.11 25.35 -43.10
CA TRP A 105 -8.76 25.34 -41.68
C TRP A 105 -7.41 26.04 -41.42
N HIS A 106 -7.41 27.07 -40.58
CA HIS A 106 -6.22 27.85 -40.24
C HIS A 106 -6.05 28.00 -38.73
N THR A 107 -4.80 28.17 -38.28
CA THR A 107 -4.47 28.53 -36.89
C THR A 107 -4.28 30.04 -36.77
N LYS A 108 -4.28 30.58 -35.55
CA LYS A 108 -4.29 32.04 -35.31
C LYS A 108 -3.16 32.80 -36.04
N GLY A 109 -2.04 32.15 -36.35
CA GLY A 109 -0.88 32.73 -37.04
C GLY A 109 -0.68 32.30 -38.51
N THR A 110 -1.60 31.51 -39.10
CA THR A 110 -1.42 30.93 -40.45
C THR A 110 -2.51 31.34 -41.44
N PHE A 111 -3.23 32.45 -41.17
CA PHE A 111 -4.24 32.95 -42.08
C PHE A 111 -3.61 33.45 -43.40
N PRO A 112 -4.28 33.22 -44.55
CA PRO A 112 -3.71 33.49 -45.87
C PRO A 112 -3.64 35.00 -46.21
N PHE A 113 -4.21 35.87 -45.37
CA PHE A 113 -4.20 37.32 -45.55
C PHE A 113 -3.56 38.01 -44.34
N PRO A 114 -2.35 38.57 -44.46
CA PRO A 114 -1.66 39.23 -43.36
C PRO A 114 -2.47 40.37 -42.71
N GLU A 115 -3.25 41.11 -43.51
CA GLU A 115 -4.07 42.23 -43.02
C GLU A 115 -5.25 41.77 -42.14
N ILE A 116 -5.67 40.51 -42.26
CA ILE A 116 -6.73 39.89 -41.45
C ILE A 116 -6.15 39.31 -40.14
N VAL A 117 -4.87 38.91 -40.14
CA VAL A 117 -4.21 38.26 -38.99
C VAL A 117 -4.23 39.16 -37.76
N ASP A 118 -3.93 40.45 -37.89
CA ASP A 118 -3.87 41.38 -36.75
C ASP A 118 -5.26 41.70 -36.16
N VAL A 119 -6.29 41.78 -37.02
CA VAL A 119 -7.68 42.03 -36.60
C VAL A 119 -8.30 40.80 -35.95
N VAL A 120 -8.06 39.61 -36.49
CA VAL A 120 -8.48 38.32 -35.88
C VAL A 120 -7.66 38.02 -34.61
N SER A 121 -6.43 38.53 -34.52
CA SER A 121 -5.60 38.32 -33.33
C SER A 121 -6.05 39.11 -32.11
N SER A 122 -6.67 40.27 -32.35
CA SER A 122 -7.14 41.22 -31.33
C SER A 122 -8.62 41.05 -30.94
N THR A 123 -9.40 40.28 -31.70
CA THR A 123 -10.83 40.05 -31.47
C THR A 123 -11.10 38.61 -31.00
N ASP A 124 -12.08 38.37 -30.13
CA ASP A 124 -12.44 37.01 -29.71
C ASP A 124 -13.03 36.21 -30.90
N PRO A 125 -12.36 35.15 -31.38
CA PRO A 125 -12.81 34.35 -32.53
C PRO A 125 -14.19 33.71 -32.35
N HIS A 126 -14.66 33.57 -31.10
CA HIS A 126 -15.97 33.00 -30.77
C HIS A 126 -17.15 33.96 -31.02
N THR A 127 -16.88 35.22 -31.39
CA THR A 127 -17.90 36.21 -31.74
C THR A 127 -18.45 36.06 -33.17
N GLY A 128 -17.84 35.22 -34.01
CA GLY A 128 -18.42 34.68 -35.24
C GLY A 128 -18.26 35.51 -36.53
N VAL A 129 -18.01 36.83 -36.48
CA VAL A 129 -17.86 37.67 -37.70
C VAL A 129 -16.87 38.83 -37.50
N PHE A 130 -16.03 39.12 -38.52
CA PHE A 130 -14.97 40.13 -38.49
C PHE A 130 -14.95 40.98 -39.77
N LYS A 131 -14.50 42.24 -39.63
CA LYS A 131 -14.34 43.24 -40.69
C LYS A 131 -12.89 43.69 -40.77
N ALA A 132 -12.29 43.75 -41.95
CA ALA A 132 -10.96 44.33 -42.16
C ALA A 132 -10.88 45.09 -43.49
N GLN A 133 -9.96 46.06 -43.60
CA GLN A 133 -9.71 46.82 -44.81
C GLN A 133 -8.29 46.52 -45.34
N SER A 134 -8.17 46.30 -46.65
CA SER A 134 -6.88 46.19 -47.34
C SER A 134 -6.84 47.11 -48.57
N ALA A 135 -5.70 47.13 -49.27
CA ALA A 135 -5.58 47.80 -50.57
C ALA A 135 -6.52 47.22 -51.65
N SER A 136 -7.02 46.00 -51.47
CA SER A 136 -7.90 45.30 -52.42
C SER A 136 -9.39 45.49 -52.13
N GLY A 137 -9.75 46.13 -51.01
CA GLY A 137 -11.13 46.38 -50.60
C GLY A 137 -11.41 46.01 -49.14
N TRP A 138 -12.67 45.75 -48.85
CA TRP A 138 -13.20 45.42 -47.54
C TRP A 138 -13.49 43.92 -47.40
N HIS A 139 -12.95 43.32 -46.36
CA HIS A 139 -13.01 41.90 -46.06
C HIS A 139 -14.04 41.64 -44.96
N ALA A 140 -15.10 40.90 -45.30
CA ALA A 140 -15.98 40.28 -44.32
C ALA A 140 -15.57 38.82 -44.12
N ALA A 141 -15.24 38.44 -42.88
CA ALA A 141 -14.85 37.08 -42.53
C ALA A 141 -15.80 36.51 -41.47
N TYR A 142 -16.21 35.25 -41.66
CA TYR A 142 -17.13 34.54 -40.79
C TYR A 142 -16.49 33.23 -40.32
N VAL A 143 -16.50 32.96 -39.01
CA VAL A 143 -15.99 31.69 -38.47
C VAL A 143 -17.11 30.65 -38.52
N GLU A 144 -17.00 29.72 -39.46
CA GLU A 144 -17.97 28.65 -39.68
C GLU A 144 -17.88 27.57 -38.59
N ASP A 145 -16.66 27.20 -38.19
CA ASP A 145 -16.45 26.15 -37.22
C ASP A 145 -15.10 26.34 -36.49
N VAL A 146 -15.02 25.85 -35.25
CA VAL A 146 -13.83 25.93 -34.39
C VAL A 146 -13.49 24.54 -33.85
N LYS A 147 -12.27 24.10 -34.14
CA LYS A 147 -11.72 22.83 -33.66
C LYS A 147 -10.49 23.08 -32.81
N ARG A 148 -10.46 22.48 -31.63
CA ARG A 148 -9.25 22.44 -30.81
C ARG A 148 -8.52 21.14 -31.09
N ALA A 149 -7.28 21.26 -31.57
CA ALA A 149 -6.38 20.12 -31.70
C ALA A 149 -5.57 20.00 -30.41
N ILE A 150 -5.62 18.83 -29.78
CA ILE A 150 -4.78 18.49 -28.63
C ILE A 150 -3.79 17.43 -29.10
N GLU A 151 -2.51 17.81 -29.20
CA GLU A 151 -1.42 16.90 -29.52
C GLU A 151 -0.79 16.38 -28.21
N LEU A 152 -0.86 15.07 -27.99
CA LEU A 152 -0.30 14.43 -26.81
C LEU A 152 1.15 14.03 -27.10
N THR A 153 2.11 14.69 -26.46
CA THR A 153 3.54 14.40 -26.61
C THR A 153 4.00 13.25 -25.71
N SER A 154 3.18 12.84 -24.76
CA SER A 154 3.31 11.58 -24.03
C SER A 154 1.92 11.03 -23.65
N TRP A 155 1.72 9.71 -23.74
CA TRP A 155 0.48 9.08 -23.29
C TRP A 155 0.74 7.67 -22.76
N THR A 156 0.09 7.32 -21.65
CA THR A 156 0.07 5.96 -21.11
C THR A 156 -1.23 5.27 -21.56
N PRO A 157 -1.17 4.13 -22.26
CA PRO A 157 -2.37 3.41 -22.66
C PRO A 157 -3.27 3.09 -21.47
N THR A 158 -4.56 3.37 -21.61
CA THR A 158 -5.57 2.93 -20.63
C THR A 158 -5.58 1.41 -20.60
N ARG A 159 -5.07 0.83 -19.50
CA ARG A 159 -4.95 -0.62 -19.31
C ARG A 159 -6.32 -1.26 -19.13
N THR A 160 -6.41 -2.55 -19.48
CA THR A 160 -7.61 -3.34 -19.17
C THR A 160 -7.65 -3.55 -17.66
N PHE A 161 -8.74 -3.11 -17.01
CA PHE A 161 -8.93 -3.29 -15.57
C PHE A 161 -9.56 -4.66 -15.33
N ARG A 162 -8.84 -5.56 -14.65
CA ARG A 162 -9.35 -6.89 -14.29
C ARG A 162 -9.56 -6.95 -12.78
N ARG A 163 -10.81 -7.19 -12.39
CA ARG A 163 -11.22 -7.49 -11.01
C ARG A 163 -11.69 -8.93 -11.00
N THR A 164 -10.98 -9.80 -10.28
CA THR A 164 -11.37 -11.20 -9.96
C THR A 164 -12.29 -11.85 -11.00
N GLY A 165 -11.72 -12.16 -12.18
CA GLY A 165 -12.39 -12.96 -13.21
C GLY A 165 -13.44 -12.24 -14.10
N GLN A 166 -13.82 -10.98 -13.84
CA GLN A 166 -14.78 -10.25 -14.69
C GLN A 166 -14.12 -9.19 -15.59
N ASN A 167 -14.40 -9.28 -16.89
CA ASN A 167 -13.89 -8.38 -17.94
C ASN A 167 -14.80 -7.17 -18.10
N LEU A 168 -14.31 -5.95 -17.84
CA LEU A 168 -15.10 -4.71 -17.89
C LEU A 168 -14.87 -3.81 -19.13
N GLY A 169 -14.27 -4.33 -20.21
CA GLY A 169 -14.18 -3.63 -21.51
C GLY A 169 -12.75 -3.55 -22.08
N LYS A 170 -12.63 -3.59 -23.42
CA LYS A 170 -11.39 -3.92 -24.16
C LYS A 170 -10.76 -2.72 -24.87
N ILE A 171 -9.45 -2.54 -24.68
CA ILE A 171 -8.50 -2.13 -25.73
C ILE A 171 -7.25 -3.02 -25.54
N ARG A 172 -6.91 -3.83 -26.55
CA ARG A 172 -5.78 -4.77 -26.52
C ARG A 172 -4.55 -4.08 -27.11
N VAL A 173 -3.50 -3.90 -26.30
CA VAL A 173 -2.15 -3.59 -26.80
C VAL A 173 -1.35 -4.89 -26.72
N LYS A 174 -0.93 -5.45 -27.86
CA LYS A 174 0.03 -6.55 -27.89
C LYS A 174 1.37 -6.01 -27.38
N ARG A 175 1.80 -6.42 -26.20
CA ARG A 175 3.21 -6.34 -25.78
C ARG A 175 3.92 -7.62 -26.23
N GLU A 176 5.19 -7.51 -26.60
CA GLU A 176 6.09 -8.67 -26.66
C GLU A 176 6.13 -9.33 -25.27
N GLU A 177 6.33 -10.65 -25.22
CA GLU A 177 6.37 -11.41 -23.97
C GLU A 177 7.35 -10.75 -23.00
N GLN A 178 6.80 -10.26 -21.90
CA GLN A 178 7.54 -9.44 -20.95
C GLN A 178 8.21 -10.38 -19.95
N GLU A 179 9.48 -10.70 -20.18
CA GLU A 179 10.29 -11.50 -19.27
C GLU A 179 10.91 -10.61 -18.19
N TRP A 180 10.49 -10.80 -16.94
CA TRP A 180 11.13 -10.18 -15.78
C TRP A 180 12.17 -11.13 -15.20
N THR A 181 13.37 -10.62 -14.94
CA THR A 181 14.50 -11.43 -14.45
C THR A 181 14.89 -11.08 -13.02
N SER A 182 14.48 -9.90 -12.55
CA SER A 182 14.89 -9.38 -11.25
C SER A 182 13.75 -8.75 -10.46
N TYR A 183 13.80 -8.86 -9.12
CA TYR A 183 12.79 -8.26 -8.24
C TYR A 183 13.40 -7.57 -7.02
N PHE A 184 12.66 -6.62 -6.43
CA PHE A 184 13.01 -5.96 -5.17
C PHE A 184 11.78 -5.77 -4.30
N ILE A 185 11.83 -6.20 -3.04
CA ILE A 185 10.72 -6.05 -2.08
C ILE A 185 11.11 -5.05 -1.00
N GLU A 186 10.44 -3.90 -0.98
CA GLU A 186 10.52 -2.93 0.10
C GLU A 186 9.44 -3.26 1.15
N THR A 187 9.87 -3.69 2.34
CA THR A 187 8.94 -4.08 3.40
C THR A 187 8.81 -2.98 4.45
N HIS A 188 7.57 -2.58 4.71
CA HIS A 188 7.20 -1.60 5.71
C HIS A 188 6.12 -2.16 6.63
N GLY A 189 6.45 -2.43 7.89
CA GLY A 189 5.43 -2.87 8.82
C GLY A 189 5.87 -3.66 10.02
N CYS A 190 5.13 -4.74 10.26
CA CYS A 190 5.28 -5.65 11.38
C CYS A 190 5.80 -7.02 10.93
N GLN A 191 5.90 -7.96 11.87
CA GLN A 191 6.33 -9.34 11.62
C GLN A 191 5.46 -10.05 10.57
N MET A 192 4.16 -9.75 10.52
CA MET A 192 3.28 -10.27 9.47
C MET A 192 3.72 -9.80 8.07
N ASN A 193 4.07 -8.51 7.92
CA ASN A 193 4.56 -8.01 6.63
C ASN A 193 5.91 -8.62 6.26
N LYS A 194 6.82 -8.86 7.22
CA LYS A 194 8.07 -9.61 6.94
C LYS A 194 7.75 -10.99 6.38
N SER A 195 6.88 -11.74 7.05
CA SER A 195 6.46 -13.08 6.59
C SER A 195 5.72 -13.05 5.25
N ASP A 196 4.85 -12.06 5.01
CA ASP A 196 4.17 -11.88 3.72
C ASP A 196 5.20 -11.59 2.60
N SER A 197 6.26 -10.82 2.87
CA SER A 197 7.35 -10.56 1.93
C SER A 197 8.20 -11.80 1.63
N GLU A 198 8.48 -12.64 2.63
CA GLU A 198 9.19 -13.91 2.44
C GLU A 198 8.39 -14.84 1.49
N ARG A 199 7.06 -14.89 1.63
CA ARG A 199 6.17 -15.63 0.72
C ARG A 199 6.21 -15.08 -0.70
N MET A 200 6.05 -13.76 -0.82
CA MET A 200 6.09 -13.09 -2.13
C MET A 200 7.43 -13.29 -2.83
N ALA A 201 8.56 -13.26 -2.09
CA ALA A 201 9.87 -13.59 -2.64
C ALA A 201 9.91 -15.04 -3.15
N GLY A 202 9.35 -16.00 -2.42
CA GLY A 202 9.23 -17.39 -2.85
C GLY A 202 8.46 -17.56 -4.17
N GLU A 203 7.34 -16.85 -4.32
CA GLU A 203 6.57 -16.84 -5.57
C GLU A 203 7.39 -16.26 -6.74
N LEU A 204 8.15 -15.20 -6.51
CA LEU A 204 8.98 -14.54 -7.53
C LEU A 204 10.18 -15.41 -7.94
N GLU A 205 10.85 -16.06 -6.99
CA GLU A 205 11.95 -16.99 -7.29
C GLU A 205 11.45 -18.26 -8.00
N ALA A 206 10.24 -18.76 -7.67
CA ALA A 206 9.62 -19.86 -8.39
C ALA A 206 9.30 -19.51 -9.86
N MET A 207 9.14 -18.21 -10.19
CA MET A 207 9.05 -17.71 -11.56
C MET A 207 10.42 -17.54 -12.25
N GLY A 208 11.53 -17.86 -11.57
CA GLY A 208 12.89 -17.74 -12.11
C GLY A 208 13.54 -16.36 -11.93
N MET A 209 12.94 -15.46 -11.14
CA MET A 209 13.51 -14.14 -10.87
C MET A 209 14.57 -14.20 -9.77
N GLN A 210 15.50 -13.25 -9.78
CA GLN A 210 16.52 -13.09 -8.75
C GLN A 210 16.36 -11.77 -7.99
N VAL A 211 16.78 -11.74 -6.73
CA VAL A 211 16.76 -10.50 -5.95
C VAL A 211 17.74 -9.47 -6.54
N ALA A 212 17.24 -8.27 -6.82
CA ALA A 212 18.04 -7.15 -7.29
C ALA A 212 18.82 -6.50 -6.13
N ARG A 213 20.02 -5.97 -6.42
CA ARG A 213 20.83 -5.27 -5.41
C ARG A 213 20.22 -3.94 -4.99
N THR A 214 19.57 -3.28 -5.94
CA THR A 214 18.89 -2.00 -5.71
C THR A 214 17.51 -2.00 -6.34
N MET A 215 16.59 -1.23 -5.77
CA MET A 215 15.26 -1.00 -6.34
C MET A 215 15.32 -0.45 -7.77
N LYS A 216 16.41 0.26 -8.12
CA LYS A 216 16.63 0.84 -9.45
C LYS A 216 17.02 -0.20 -10.51
N GLU A 217 17.52 -1.36 -10.11
CA GLU A 217 17.89 -2.44 -11.03
C GLU A 217 16.75 -3.45 -11.25
N ALA A 218 15.77 -3.47 -10.35
CA ALA A 218 14.69 -4.44 -10.41
C ALA A 218 13.71 -4.21 -11.57
N ASP A 219 13.25 -5.32 -12.13
CA ASP A 219 12.14 -5.40 -13.09
C ASP A 219 10.79 -5.42 -12.37
N VAL A 220 10.68 -6.13 -11.24
CA VAL A 220 9.49 -6.16 -10.38
C VAL A 220 9.78 -5.50 -9.05
N ILE A 221 9.07 -4.41 -8.73
CA ILE A 221 9.22 -3.66 -7.47
C ILE A 221 7.97 -3.86 -6.63
N VAL A 222 8.12 -4.46 -5.44
CA VAL A 222 7.03 -4.72 -4.50
C VAL A 222 7.14 -3.82 -3.28
N PHE A 223 6.12 -3.01 -3.03
CA PHE A 223 5.97 -2.26 -1.78
C PHE A 223 5.01 -3.00 -0.85
N ASN A 224 5.51 -3.73 0.14
CA ASN A 224 4.68 -4.40 1.14
C ASN A 224 4.45 -3.50 2.35
N THR A 225 3.23 -3.03 2.55
CA THR A 225 2.92 -1.92 3.45
C THR A 225 1.97 -2.30 4.58
N CYS A 226 2.10 -1.60 5.72
CA CYS A 226 1.31 -1.83 6.93
C CYS A 226 0.49 -0.59 7.28
N SER A 227 -0.78 -0.78 7.65
CA SER A 227 -1.70 0.31 8.01
C SER A 227 -1.68 0.70 9.49
N ILE A 228 -0.91 -0.03 10.30
CA ILE A 228 -0.87 0.12 11.76
C ILE A 228 0.12 1.22 12.19
N ARG A 229 1.00 1.69 11.29
CA ARG A 229 1.89 2.82 11.57
C ARG A 229 1.25 4.13 11.12
N GLU A 230 1.49 5.20 11.86
CA GLU A 230 1.07 6.54 11.44
C GLU A 230 1.78 6.94 10.13
N HIS A 231 1.09 7.70 9.26
CA HIS A 231 1.59 8.16 7.96
C HIS A 231 2.10 7.07 7.00
N ALA A 232 1.72 5.80 7.19
CA ALA A 232 2.15 4.72 6.31
C ALA A 232 1.74 4.94 4.85
N GLU A 233 0.53 5.47 4.62
CA GLU A 233 0.04 5.87 3.30
C GLU A 233 0.90 6.99 2.67
N HIS A 234 1.21 8.04 3.42
CA HIS A 234 2.03 9.15 2.94
C HIS A 234 3.42 8.68 2.51
N LYS A 235 4.03 7.78 3.30
CA LYS A 235 5.33 7.18 2.98
C LYS A 235 5.26 6.38 1.68
N LEU A 236 4.23 5.55 1.50
CA LEU A 236 4.01 4.80 0.25
C LEU A 236 3.88 5.74 -0.95
N TYR A 237 3.03 6.78 -0.88
CA TYR A 237 2.87 7.72 -1.99
C TYR A 237 4.16 8.47 -2.33
N SER A 238 4.95 8.83 -1.32
CA SER A 238 6.25 9.47 -1.51
C SER A 238 7.23 8.57 -2.28
N GLN A 239 7.25 7.27 -1.98
CA GLN A 239 8.10 6.31 -2.67
C GLN A 239 7.59 5.94 -4.08
N LEU A 240 6.27 5.92 -4.29
CA LEU A 240 5.69 5.61 -5.59
C LEU A 240 5.99 6.70 -6.64
N GLY A 241 6.13 7.97 -6.26
CA GLY A 241 6.34 9.08 -7.19
C GLY A 241 7.55 8.88 -8.13
N PRO A 242 8.77 8.70 -7.61
CA PRO A 242 9.96 8.45 -8.44
C PRO A 242 9.87 7.18 -9.29
N ILE A 243 9.23 6.12 -8.77
CA ILE A 243 9.10 4.85 -9.51
C ILE A 243 8.08 4.97 -10.66
N ALA A 244 6.98 5.70 -10.43
CA ALA A 244 6.01 6.02 -11.48
C ALA A 244 6.67 6.81 -12.61
N GLN A 245 7.50 7.81 -12.29
CA GLN A 245 8.27 8.56 -13.28
C GLN A 245 9.25 7.65 -14.04
N ARG A 246 9.99 6.78 -13.35
CA ARG A 246 10.91 5.81 -13.98
C ARG A 246 10.18 4.92 -14.99
N LYS A 247 8.95 4.51 -14.68
CA LYS A 247 8.14 3.65 -15.56
C LYS A 247 7.78 4.32 -16.89
N TRP A 248 7.69 5.64 -16.95
CA TRP A 248 7.46 6.36 -18.21
C TRP A 248 8.65 6.21 -19.17
N THR A 249 9.87 6.10 -18.63
CA THR A 249 11.09 5.85 -19.43
C THR A 249 11.33 4.35 -19.66
N TYR A 250 11.02 3.52 -18.66
CA TYR A 250 11.23 2.07 -18.69
C TYR A 250 9.88 1.34 -18.52
N PRO A 251 9.08 1.21 -19.58
CA PRO A 251 7.71 0.69 -19.50
C PRO A 251 7.62 -0.81 -19.17
N ASN A 252 8.78 -1.50 -19.12
CA ASN A 252 8.89 -2.93 -18.89
C ASN A 252 8.98 -3.30 -17.39
N ILE A 253 9.03 -2.34 -16.48
CA ILE A 253 8.99 -2.64 -15.04
C ILE A 253 7.55 -2.88 -14.56
N ALA A 254 7.39 -3.77 -13.58
CA ALA A 254 6.17 -3.96 -12.82
C ALA A 254 6.28 -3.33 -11.42
N VAL A 255 5.25 -2.59 -11.03
CA VAL A 255 5.09 -1.94 -9.74
C VAL A 255 3.93 -2.58 -9.01
N VAL A 256 4.24 -3.26 -7.91
CA VAL A 256 3.30 -3.98 -7.07
C VAL A 256 3.17 -3.24 -5.73
N VAL A 257 1.93 -3.00 -5.29
CA VAL A 257 1.64 -2.47 -3.95
C VAL A 257 0.88 -3.54 -3.19
N ALA A 258 1.45 -4.00 -2.09
CA ALA A 258 0.97 -5.11 -1.29
C ALA A 258 0.70 -4.70 0.17
N GLY A 259 -0.06 -5.53 0.88
CA GLY A 259 -0.23 -5.43 2.32
C GLY A 259 -1.47 -4.64 2.76
N CYS A 260 -1.51 -4.23 4.03
CA CYS A 260 -2.73 -3.70 4.64
C CYS A 260 -3.15 -2.33 4.07
N VAL A 261 -2.19 -1.46 3.72
CA VAL A 261 -2.52 -0.18 3.07
C VAL A 261 -3.04 -0.42 1.66
N ALA A 262 -2.46 -1.37 0.92
CA ALA A 262 -2.96 -1.77 -0.40
C ALA A 262 -4.42 -2.23 -0.33
N GLN A 263 -4.78 -3.02 0.69
CA GLN A 263 -6.14 -3.48 0.93
C GLN A 263 -7.12 -2.34 1.24
N GLN A 264 -6.71 -1.35 2.03
CA GLN A 264 -7.56 -0.21 2.42
C GLN A 264 -7.73 0.80 1.28
N GLU A 265 -6.64 1.16 0.63
CA GLU A 265 -6.57 2.26 -0.33
C GLU A 265 -6.67 1.79 -1.79
N ALA A 266 -7.06 0.53 -2.04
CA ALA A 266 -7.00 -0.10 -3.36
C ALA A 266 -7.58 0.77 -4.49
N SER A 267 -8.80 1.28 -4.29
CA SER A 267 -9.49 2.10 -5.28
C SER A 267 -8.84 3.47 -5.48
N ARG A 268 -8.30 4.06 -4.40
CA ARG A 268 -7.60 5.35 -4.44
C ARG A 268 -6.24 5.21 -5.09
N LEU A 269 -5.47 4.17 -4.77
CA LEU A 269 -4.19 3.85 -5.37
C LEU A 269 -4.31 3.64 -6.88
N ALA A 270 -5.26 2.80 -7.31
CA ALA A 270 -5.50 2.54 -8.74
C ALA A 270 -5.84 3.83 -9.53
N ARG A 271 -6.60 4.74 -8.93
CA ARG A 271 -6.97 6.03 -9.56
C ARG A 271 -5.85 7.07 -9.51
N ARG A 272 -5.13 7.17 -8.38
CA ARG A 272 -4.15 8.24 -8.12
C ARG A 272 -2.81 7.95 -8.79
N VAL A 273 -2.39 6.69 -8.80
CA VAL A 273 -1.13 6.20 -9.38
C VAL A 273 -1.41 5.06 -10.37
N PRO A 274 -1.88 5.38 -11.60
CA PRO A 274 -2.15 4.38 -12.65
C PRO A 274 -0.93 3.55 -13.06
N GLU A 275 0.27 4.00 -12.74
CA GLU A 275 1.53 3.30 -12.95
C GLU A 275 1.68 2.05 -12.07
N VAL A 276 0.88 1.88 -11.01
CA VAL A 276 0.84 0.63 -10.25
C VAL A 276 0.18 -0.46 -11.09
N ASP A 277 0.89 -1.57 -11.33
CA ASP A 277 0.38 -2.69 -12.12
C ASP A 277 -0.54 -3.61 -11.34
N LEU A 278 -0.17 -3.86 -10.08
CA LEU A 278 -0.78 -4.88 -9.25
C LEU A 278 -0.96 -4.34 -7.83
N ILE A 279 -2.20 -4.38 -7.35
CA ILE A 279 -2.55 -4.05 -5.97
C ILE A 279 -3.07 -5.32 -5.31
N ILE A 280 -2.38 -5.79 -4.26
CA ILE A 280 -2.74 -7.04 -3.57
C ILE A 280 -2.97 -6.83 -2.08
N GLY A 281 -4.07 -7.40 -1.60
CA GLY A 281 -4.33 -7.54 -0.18
C GLY A 281 -3.46 -8.62 0.46
N PRO A 282 -3.33 -8.64 1.80
CA PRO A 282 -2.55 -9.65 2.52
C PRO A 282 -2.97 -11.10 2.22
N GLN A 283 -4.25 -11.35 1.89
CA GLN A 283 -4.75 -12.70 1.58
C GLN A 283 -4.27 -13.26 0.23
N TYR A 284 -3.60 -12.45 -0.60
CA TYR A 284 -3.07 -12.85 -1.91
C TYR A 284 -1.54 -12.91 -1.94
N ALA A 285 -0.86 -12.76 -0.80
CA ALA A 285 0.61 -12.74 -0.74
C ALA A 285 1.24 -14.04 -1.32
N ASN A 286 0.58 -15.18 -1.14
CA ASN A 286 0.99 -16.49 -1.67
C ASN A 286 0.52 -16.75 -3.11
N ARG A 287 -0.06 -15.76 -3.79
CA ARG A 287 -0.54 -15.86 -5.18
C ARG A 287 0.04 -14.75 -6.06
N LEU A 288 1.11 -14.10 -5.60
CA LEU A 288 1.74 -13.01 -6.33
C LEU A 288 2.16 -13.45 -7.74
N GLY A 289 2.73 -14.66 -7.86
CA GLY A 289 3.21 -15.16 -9.16
C GLY A 289 2.08 -15.33 -10.19
N GLU A 290 0.96 -15.93 -9.77
CA GLU A 290 -0.26 -16.06 -10.61
C GLU A 290 -0.76 -14.69 -11.08
N LEU A 291 -0.87 -13.72 -10.16
CA LEU A 291 -1.39 -12.39 -10.46
C LEU A 291 -0.45 -11.57 -11.35
N LEU A 292 0.86 -11.83 -11.28
CA LEU A 292 1.86 -11.21 -12.15
C LEU A 292 1.78 -11.70 -13.60
N GLN A 293 1.33 -12.94 -13.84
CA GLN A 293 1.09 -13.42 -15.21
C GLN A 293 -0.01 -12.61 -15.91
N ASP A 294 -1.05 -12.21 -15.17
CA ASP A 294 -2.09 -11.33 -15.70
C ASP A 294 -1.54 -9.93 -16.03
N VAL A 295 -0.59 -9.43 -15.23
CA VAL A 295 0.11 -8.16 -15.51
C VAL A 295 0.97 -8.30 -16.76
N ALA A 296 1.69 -9.41 -16.94
CA ALA A 296 2.50 -9.67 -18.12
C ALA A 296 1.66 -9.70 -19.41
N GLN A 297 0.38 -10.07 -19.31
CA GLN A 297 -0.59 -9.98 -20.41
C GLN A 297 -1.13 -8.56 -20.68
N GLY A 298 -0.63 -7.55 -19.96
CA GLY A 298 -0.99 -6.14 -20.14
C GLY A 298 -2.14 -5.64 -19.27
N ASN A 299 -2.61 -6.43 -18.30
CA ASN A 299 -3.70 -6.02 -17.41
C ASN A 299 -3.18 -5.21 -16.22
N GLN A 300 -4.02 -4.30 -15.72
CA GLN A 300 -3.87 -3.79 -14.35
C GLN A 300 -4.77 -4.62 -13.44
N VAL A 301 -4.20 -5.11 -12.34
CA VAL A 301 -4.85 -6.10 -11.48
C VAL A 301 -5.03 -5.53 -10.08
N VAL A 302 -6.24 -5.67 -9.54
CA VAL A 302 -6.56 -5.34 -8.14
C VAL A 302 -7.17 -6.56 -7.48
N ALA A 303 -6.41 -7.21 -6.60
CA ALA A 303 -6.80 -8.39 -5.85
C ALA A 303 -6.87 -8.03 -4.36
N THR A 304 -7.99 -7.44 -3.97
CA THR A 304 -8.29 -7.03 -2.58
C THR A 304 -9.67 -7.53 -2.15
N GLU A 305 -10.27 -8.46 -2.89
CA GLU A 305 -11.52 -9.08 -2.50
C GLU A 305 -11.27 -10.18 -1.47
N ALA A 306 -12.27 -10.47 -0.63
CA ALA A 306 -12.14 -11.56 0.32
C ALA A 306 -11.81 -12.87 -0.39
N SER A 307 -10.68 -13.48 -0.02
CA SER A 307 -10.23 -14.77 -0.54
C SER A 307 -10.04 -15.73 0.61
N HIS A 308 -10.41 -16.99 0.37
CA HIS A 308 -10.10 -18.09 1.29
C HIS A 308 -8.77 -18.71 0.88
N ILE A 309 -7.84 -18.85 1.82
CA ILE A 309 -6.49 -19.40 1.55
C ILE A 309 -6.58 -20.91 1.66
N THR A 310 -6.92 -21.62 0.58
CA THR A 310 -7.17 -23.08 0.65
C THR A 310 -6.01 -23.85 1.29
N GLU A 311 -4.80 -23.73 0.74
CA GLU A 311 -3.55 -24.17 1.36
C GLU A 311 -2.42 -23.24 0.89
N ASP A 312 -1.56 -22.81 1.80
CA ASP A 312 -0.40 -21.99 1.47
C ASP A 312 0.75 -22.89 1.01
N LEU A 313 0.88 -23.04 -0.30
CA LEU A 313 1.93 -23.84 -0.96
C LEU A 313 3.20 -23.03 -1.29
N SER A 314 3.20 -21.72 -0.96
CA SER A 314 4.36 -20.89 -1.21
C SER A 314 5.56 -21.43 -0.41
N LYS A 315 6.77 -21.30 -0.97
CA LYS A 315 8.02 -21.65 -0.31
C LYS A 315 8.73 -20.35 0.10
N PRO A 316 8.53 -19.84 1.33
CA PRO A 316 9.01 -18.51 1.68
C PRO A 316 10.53 -18.46 1.69
N ILE A 317 11.11 -17.43 1.07
CA ILE A 317 12.56 -17.18 1.09
C ILE A 317 12.89 -16.39 2.36
N ARG A 318 13.67 -16.98 3.26
CA ARG A 318 14.00 -16.37 4.56
C ARG A 318 15.50 -16.09 4.66
N VAL A 319 15.83 -14.88 5.08
CA VAL A 319 17.19 -14.31 5.00
C VAL A 319 18.05 -14.69 6.21
N ASP A 320 17.44 -14.91 7.38
CA ASP A 320 18.17 -15.04 8.65
C ASP A 320 18.77 -16.46 8.85
N GLY A 321 18.21 -17.48 8.17
CA GLY A 321 18.70 -18.87 8.14
C GLY A 321 18.68 -19.65 9.48
N VAL A 322 18.35 -19.01 10.59
CA VAL A 322 18.38 -19.61 11.95
C VAL A 322 16.98 -19.69 12.57
N SER A 323 16.22 -18.59 12.49
CA SER A 323 14.87 -18.48 13.03
C SER A 323 13.86 -18.20 11.92
N ALA A 324 12.65 -18.71 12.09
CA ALA A 324 11.66 -18.75 11.03
C ALA A 324 10.26 -18.37 11.52
N TRP A 325 9.52 -17.54 10.78
CA TRP A 325 8.11 -17.22 11.06
C TRP A 325 7.19 -18.22 10.35
N VAL A 326 6.25 -18.83 11.06
CA VAL A 326 5.30 -19.80 10.50
C VAL A 326 3.89 -19.31 10.79
N ASN A 327 3.16 -18.83 9.79
CA ASN A 327 1.76 -18.42 10.02
C ASN A 327 0.95 -19.66 10.39
N ILE A 328 0.20 -19.63 11.47
CA ILE A 328 -0.71 -20.74 11.82
C ILE A 328 -2.17 -20.37 11.57
N ILE A 329 -2.45 -19.07 11.56
CA ILE A 329 -3.77 -18.48 11.42
C ILE A 329 -3.66 -17.16 10.66
N TYR A 330 -4.62 -16.89 9.78
CA TYR A 330 -4.77 -15.64 9.06
C TYR A 330 -6.02 -14.89 9.54
N GLY A 331 -6.05 -13.58 9.34
CA GLY A 331 -7.20 -12.75 9.68
C GLY A 331 -7.48 -12.69 11.18
N CYS A 332 -8.61 -12.09 11.55
CA CYS A 332 -9.05 -12.01 12.94
C CYS A 332 -10.55 -11.73 13.01
N ASN A 333 -11.28 -12.50 13.81
CA ASN A 333 -12.71 -12.30 14.02
C ASN A 333 -13.04 -11.28 15.14
N GLU A 334 -12.02 -10.73 15.81
CA GLU A 334 -12.21 -9.74 16.86
C GLU A 334 -12.68 -8.40 16.32
N ARG A 335 -13.73 -7.84 16.93
CA ARG A 335 -14.29 -6.54 16.57
C ARG A 335 -13.83 -5.42 17.50
N CYS A 336 -12.52 -5.37 17.78
CA CYS A 336 -11.94 -4.31 18.60
C CYS A 336 -12.18 -2.95 17.94
N THR A 337 -12.67 -1.96 18.69
CA THR A 337 -13.14 -0.69 18.12
C THR A 337 -12.02 0.17 17.50
N TYR A 338 -10.76 -0.10 17.81
CA TYR A 338 -9.59 0.59 17.25
C TYR A 338 -8.88 -0.19 16.12
N CYS A 339 -9.24 -1.45 15.89
CA CYS A 339 -8.41 -2.36 15.09
C CYS A 339 -8.85 -2.43 13.63
N VAL A 340 -7.89 -2.26 12.70
CA VAL A 340 -8.13 -2.38 11.25
C VAL A 340 -8.00 -3.80 10.70
N VAL A 341 -7.48 -4.73 11.50
CA VAL A 341 -7.11 -6.08 11.06
C VAL A 341 -8.28 -6.83 10.41
N PRO A 342 -9.50 -6.85 10.95
CA PRO A 342 -10.62 -7.58 10.32
C PRO A 342 -10.91 -7.10 8.89
N ASN A 343 -10.77 -5.80 8.63
CA ASN A 343 -11.02 -5.19 7.32
C ASN A 343 -9.83 -5.31 6.36
N THR A 344 -8.62 -5.53 6.89
CA THR A 344 -7.37 -5.54 6.10
C THR A 344 -6.81 -6.92 5.84
N ARG A 345 -7.06 -7.88 6.73
CA ARG A 345 -6.51 -9.24 6.67
C ARG A 345 -7.58 -10.31 6.58
N GLY A 346 -8.85 -9.92 6.57
CA GLY A 346 -9.99 -10.81 6.41
C GLY A 346 -10.39 -11.54 7.69
N VAL A 347 -11.31 -12.48 7.52
CA VAL A 347 -11.82 -13.33 8.59
C VAL A 347 -10.77 -14.32 9.06
N GLU A 348 -10.93 -14.76 10.31
CA GLU A 348 -10.06 -15.78 10.90
C GLU A 348 -10.08 -17.06 10.07
N GLN A 349 -8.91 -17.57 9.75
CA GLN A 349 -8.73 -18.81 9.01
C GLN A 349 -7.49 -19.55 9.51
N SER A 350 -7.68 -20.73 10.10
CA SER A 350 -6.60 -21.58 10.59
C SER A 350 -6.04 -22.45 9.46
N ARG A 351 -4.71 -22.63 9.45
CA ARG A 351 -4.08 -23.67 8.63
C ARG A 351 -4.27 -25.03 9.28
N THR A 352 -4.17 -26.10 8.50
CA THR A 352 -4.22 -27.46 9.06
C THR A 352 -2.95 -27.77 9.86
N PRO A 353 -3.04 -28.54 10.97
CA PRO A 353 -1.87 -28.95 11.73
C PRO A 353 -0.83 -29.67 10.88
N GLN A 354 -1.27 -30.45 9.89
CA GLN A 354 -0.43 -31.21 8.97
C GLN A 354 0.40 -30.29 8.08
N ALA A 355 -0.22 -29.25 7.49
CA ALA A 355 0.51 -28.29 6.67
C ALA A 355 1.52 -27.48 7.48
N ILE A 356 1.15 -27.08 8.72
CA ILE A 356 2.06 -26.38 9.63
C ILE A 356 3.25 -27.27 9.99
N ARG A 357 2.99 -28.54 10.37
CA ARG A 357 4.05 -29.49 10.73
C ARG A 357 4.98 -29.77 9.54
N ALA A 358 4.44 -29.98 8.34
CA ALA A 358 5.25 -30.22 7.14
C ALA A 358 6.16 -29.03 6.81
N GLU A 359 5.67 -27.79 6.98
CA GLU A 359 6.51 -26.59 6.82
C GLU A 359 7.63 -26.56 7.86
N ILE A 360 7.34 -26.87 9.13
CA ILE A 360 8.35 -26.89 10.21
C ILE A 360 9.38 -28.00 9.97
N GLU A 361 8.98 -29.17 9.48
CA GLU A 361 9.88 -30.27 9.10
C GLU A 361 10.80 -29.89 7.91
N GLU A 362 10.29 -29.15 6.92
CA GLU A 362 11.11 -28.61 5.84
C GLU A 362 12.12 -27.57 6.37
N LEU A 363 11.70 -26.68 7.26
CA LEU A 363 12.59 -25.70 7.89
C LEU A 363 13.69 -26.39 8.71
N ALA A 364 13.37 -27.45 9.43
CA ALA A 364 14.35 -28.25 10.13
C ALA A 364 15.39 -28.85 9.17
N ARG A 365 14.94 -29.40 8.02
CA ARG A 365 15.84 -29.92 6.98
C ARG A 365 16.73 -28.85 6.36
N GLN A 366 16.28 -27.61 6.33
CA GLN A 366 17.06 -26.45 5.87
C GLN A 366 18.01 -25.88 6.95
N GLY A 367 18.02 -26.45 8.16
CA GLY A 367 18.93 -26.07 9.24
C GLY A 367 18.42 -24.98 10.18
N TYR A 368 17.16 -24.56 10.06
CA TYR A 368 16.54 -23.65 11.04
C TYR A 368 16.45 -24.33 12.41
N ARG A 369 16.69 -23.57 13.47
CA ARG A 369 16.70 -24.05 14.86
C ARG A 369 15.52 -23.56 15.68
N GLU A 370 14.90 -22.47 15.26
CA GLU A 370 13.78 -21.86 15.98
C GLU A 370 12.64 -21.50 15.03
N VAL A 371 11.42 -21.80 15.44
CA VAL A 371 10.21 -21.36 14.74
C VAL A 371 9.35 -20.50 15.66
N THR A 372 8.77 -19.44 15.10
CA THR A 372 7.77 -18.60 15.76
C THR A 372 6.43 -18.76 15.05
N LEU A 373 5.47 -19.35 15.75
CA LEU A 373 4.09 -19.51 15.29
C LEU A 373 3.40 -18.14 15.31
N LEU A 374 3.08 -17.66 14.12
CA LEU A 374 2.61 -16.30 13.86
C LEU A 374 1.10 -16.30 13.62
N GLY A 375 0.41 -15.35 14.24
CA GLY A 375 -1.02 -15.13 14.08
C GLY A 375 -1.46 -13.84 14.73
N GLN A 376 -2.57 -13.27 14.24
CA GLN A 376 -3.19 -12.12 14.88
C GLN A 376 -3.78 -12.48 16.25
N ASN A 377 -4.26 -13.72 16.38
CA ASN A 377 -4.79 -14.30 17.61
C ASN A 377 -4.48 -15.80 17.63
N THR A 378 -3.32 -16.19 18.16
CA THR A 378 -2.86 -17.60 18.12
C THR A 378 -3.74 -18.50 18.97
N ASP A 379 -4.28 -17.98 20.08
CA ASP A 379 -5.11 -18.74 21.02
C ASP A 379 -6.50 -19.10 20.43
N ALA A 380 -6.91 -18.46 19.33
CA ALA A 380 -8.15 -18.77 18.63
C ALA A 380 -7.99 -19.91 17.59
N TYR A 381 -6.76 -20.39 17.37
CA TYR A 381 -6.45 -21.41 16.37
C TYR A 381 -7.36 -22.64 16.45
N GLY A 382 -7.79 -23.09 15.27
CA GLY A 382 -8.47 -24.34 14.98
C GLY A 382 -9.95 -24.41 15.38
N ARG A 383 -10.57 -23.26 15.70
CA ARG A 383 -12.02 -23.15 15.94
C ARG A 383 -12.87 -23.31 14.69
N ASP A 384 -12.31 -22.91 13.55
CA ASP A 384 -12.85 -23.02 12.20
C ASP A 384 -12.56 -24.37 11.54
N LEU A 385 -11.63 -25.16 12.10
CA LEU A 385 -11.29 -26.50 11.59
C LEU A 385 -12.32 -27.57 11.94
N LYS A 386 -12.38 -28.60 11.10
CA LYS A 386 -13.17 -29.83 11.31
C LYS A 386 -12.29 -31.06 11.03
N PRO A 387 -11.99 -31.91 12.04
CA PRO A 387 -12.30 -31.74 13.46
C PRO A 387 -11.62 -30.51 14.07
N ARG A 388 -12.19 -29.97 15.16
CA ARG A 388 -11.58 -28.85 15.88
C ARG A 388 -10.28 -29.29 16.52
N VAL A 389 -9.29 -28.40 16.49
CA VAL A 389 -7.99 -28.58 17.13
C VAL A 389 -7.69 -27.31 17.92
N THR A 390 -7.23 -27.45 19.15
CA THR A 390 -6.84 -26.32 20.00
C THR A 390 -5.40 -25.90 19.72
N PHE A 391 -5.05 -24.67 20.09
CA PHE A 391 -3.67 -24.21 19.99
C PHE A 391 -2.69 -25.06 20.83
N ALA A 392 -3.13 -25.55 22.01
CA ALA A 392 -2.34 -26.45 22.83
C ALA A 392 -2.05 -27.80 22.14
N GLU A 393 -3.04 -28.37 21.43
CA GLU A 393 -2.84 -29.59 20.64
C GLU A 393 -1.91 -29.35 19.45
N LEU A 394 -1.98 -28.18 18.80
CA LEU A 394 -1.02 -27.80 17.77
C LEU A 394 0.40 -27.76 18.33
N LEU A 395 0.62 -27.11 19.48
CA LEU A 395 1.94 -27.06 20.12
C LEU A 395 2.50 -28.46 20.38
N ARG A 396 1.67 -29.39 20.86
CA ARG A 396 2.07 -30.80 21.03
C ARG A 396 2.43 -31.46 19.70
N ALA A 397 1.63 -31.23 18.66
CA ALA A 397 1.85 -31.82 17.34
C ALA A 397 3.15 -31.36 16.67
N VAL A 398 3.59 -30.11 16.91
CA VAL A 398 4.81 -29.56 16.31
C VAL A 398 6.04 -29.65 17.22
N HIS A 399 5.86 -30.01 18.49
CA HIS A 399 6.96 -30.14 19.46
C HIS A 399 7.98 -31.20 19.04
N ASP A 400 7.52 -32.36 18.56
CA ASP A 400 8.40 -33.50 18.26
C ASP A 400 9.10 -33.40 16.91
N VAL A 401 9.09 -32.24 16.23
CA VAL A 401 9.85 -32.07 14.99
C VAL A 401 11.34 -32.01 15.29
N ASP A 402 12.08 -32.99 14.79
CA ASP A 402 13.54 -33.08 14.92
C ASP A 402 14.23 -31.91 14.20
N GLY A 403 15.35 -31.42 14.76
CA GLY A 403 16.13 -30.30 14.22
C GLY A 403 15.68 -28.92 14.70
N ILE A 404 14.42 -28.77 15.12
CA ILE A 404 13.92 -27.58 15.82
C ILE A 404 14.19 -27.71 17.31
N GLU A 405 14.89 -26.71 17.85
CA GLU A 405 15.24 -26.62 19.28
C GLU A 405 14.27 -25.72 20.05
N ARG A 406 13.67 -24.72 19.38
CA ARG A 406 12.83 -23.71 20.01
C ARG A 406 11.56 -23.41 19.22
N ILE A 407 10.45 -23.36 19.94
CA ILE A 407 9.14 -22.97 19.46
C ILE A 407 8.68 -21.75 20.26
N ARG A 408 8.35 -20.69 19.55
CA ARG A 408 7.71 -19.48 20.09
C ARG A 408 6.35 -19.31 19.46
N PHE A 409 5.56 -18.43 20.04
CA PHE A 409 4.35 -17.96 19.41
C PHE A 409 4.13 -16.48 19.77
N THR A 410 3.30 -15.83 18.98
CA THR A 410 3.03 -14.40 19.13
C THR A 410 1.88 -14.14 20.12
N THR A 411 0.98 -13.22 19.77
CA THR A 411 -0.04 -12.67 20.64
C THR A 411 -1.04 -13.70 21.18
N SER A 412 -1.05 -13.85 22.52
CA SER A 412 -2.09 -14.53 23.27
C SER A 412 -3.17 -13.56 23.71
N HIS A 413 -4.42 -13.84 23.34
CA HIS A 413 -5.54 -12.97 23.63
C HIS A 413 -6.16 -13.34 25.00
N PRO A 414 -6.27 -12.43 25.98
CA PRO A 414 -6.71 -12.77 27.35
C PRO A 414 -8.06 -13.51 27.44
N ARG A 415 -8.97 -13.21 26.52
CA ARG A 415 -10.27 -13.89 26.38
C ARG A 415 -10.16 -15.40 26.09
N TYR A 416 -9.11 -15.82 25.39
CA TYR A 416 -8.95 -17.17 24.86
C TYR A 416 -7.82 -17.96 25.51
N PHE A 417 -7.00 -17.29 26.30
CA PHE A 417 -5.99 -17.94 27.10
C PHE A 417 -6.64 -18.92 28.11
N THR A 418 -6.10 -20.13 28.20
CA THR A 418 -6.62 -21.17 29.09
C THR A 418 -5.53 -21.71 29.99
N LYS A 419 -5.90 -22.25 31.15
CA LYS A 419 -4.97 -22.97 32.03
C LYS A 419 -4.28 -24.13 31.30
N ASN A 420 -5.01 -24.86 30.45
CA ASN A 420 -4.45 -25.94 29.64
C ASN A 420 -3.33 -25.45 28.71
N LEU A 421 -3.42 -24.23 28.17
CA LEU A 421 -2.36 -23.65 27.36
C LEU A 421 -1.10 -23.39 28.20
N ALA A 422 -1.24 -22.77 29.39
CA ALA A 422 -0.10 -22.55 30.30
C ALA A 422 0.57 -23.87 30.71
N GLN A 423 -0.22 -24.88 31.07
CA GLN A 423 0.25 -26.24 31.40
C GLN A 423 0.95 -26.93 30.23
N THR A 424 0.41 -26.77 29.02
CA THR A 424 1.04 -27.34 27.83
C THR A 424 2.39 -26.67 27.57
N CYS A 425 2.48 -25.34 27.70
CA CYS A 425 3.75 -24.62 27.56
C CYS A 425 4.78 -25.02 28.62
N SER A 426 4.36 -25.30 29.87
CA SER A 426 5.29 -25.73 30.93
C SER A 426 5.82 -27.16 30.74
N GLN A 427 5.03 -28.02 30.08
CA GLN A 427 5.38 -29.43 29.82
C GLN A 427 6.26 -29.64 28.59
N LEU A 428 6.19 -28.75 27.59
CA LEU A 428 6.88 -28.91 26.31
C LEU A 428 8.23 -28.17 26.31
N SER A 429 9.34 -28.92 26.40
CA SER A 429 10.69 -28.37 26.58
C SER A 429 11.19 -27.43 25.48
N LYS A 430 10.71 -27.58 24.24
CA LYS A 430 11.06 -26.70 23.11
C LYS A 430 10.21 -25.44 23.09
N VAL A 431 9.06 -25.42 23.75
CA VAL A 431 8.22 -24.21 23.85
C VAL A 431 8.90 -23.25 24.83
N CYS A 432 9.25 -22.08 24.32
CA CYS A 432 9.96 -21.06 25.08
C CYS A 432 9.04 -20.39 26.12
N GLU A 433 9.60 -20.06 27.30
CA GLU A 433 8.89 -19.46 28.43
C GLU A 433 8.65 -17.95 28.24
N SER A 434 8.17 -17.55 27.06
CA SER A 434 7.95 -16.17 26.66
C SER A 434 6.52 -16.00 26.14
N PHE A 435 5.74 -15.14 26.81
CA PHE A 435 4.33 -14.91 26.51
C PHE A 435 4.11 -13.43 26.18
N ASN A 436 3.52 -13.14 25.01
CA ASN A 436 3.01 -11.80 24.72
C ASN A 436 1.50 -11.77 24.97
N VAL A 437 1.06 -11.10 26.04
CA VAL A 437 -0.34 -11.05 26.46
C VAL A 437 -0.81 -9.59 26.50
N PRO A 438 -1.40 -9.05 25.41
CA PRO A 438 -1.77 -7.65 25.37
C PRO A 438 -2.97 -7.34 26.26
N PHE A 439 -2.78 -6.44 27.23
CA PHE A 439 -3.87 -5.96 28.07
C PHE A 439 -4.62 -4.78 27.46
N GLN A 440 -3.98 -3.97 26.62
CA GLN A 440 -4.51 -2.79 25.93
C GLN A 440 -4.85 -1.60 26.85
N SER A 441 -5.50 -1.82 28.00
CA SER A 441 -5.75 -0.82 29.05
C SER A 441 -5.92 -1.50 30.41
N GLY A 442 -5.49 -0.84 31.48
CA GLY A 442 -5.68 -1.30 32.86
C GLY A 442 -7.02 -0.91 33.47
N ASP A 443 -7.96 -0.40 32.68
CA ASP A 443 -9.31 -0.03 33.14
C ASP A 443 -10.41 -0.81 32.43
N THR A 444 -11.33 -1.42 33.19
CA THR A 444 -12.38 -2.28 32.63
C THR A 444 -13.39 -1.51 31.77
N GLU A 445 -13.69 -0.23 32.05
CA GLU A 445 -14.61 0.55 31.22
C GLU A 445 -13.95 0.95 29.90
N VAL A 446 -12.66 1.30 29.92
CA VAL A 446 -11.89 1.52 28.69
C VAL A 446 -11.81 0.23 27.86
N LEU A 447 -11.57 -0.93 28.48
CA LEU A 447 -11.57 -2.24 27.79
C LEU A 447 -12.92 -2.58 27.15
N LYS A 448 -14.03 -2.22 27.80
CA LYS A 448 -15.38 -2.35 27.23
C LYS A 448 -15.56 -1.43 26.03
N ALA A 449 -15.14 -0.16 26.12
CA ALA A 449 -15.18 0.79 25.00
C ALA A 449 -14.28 0.37 23.82
N MET A 450 -13.16 -0.30 24.11
CA MET A 450 -12.29 -0.95 23.14
C MET A 450 -12.89 -2.23 22.52
N ASN A 451 -14.00 -2.73 23.07
CA ASN A 451 -14.64 -4.01 22.74
C ASN A 451 -13.70 -5.22 22.85
N ARG A 452 -12.96 -5.32 23.96
CA ARG A 452 -11.97 -6.40 24.20
C ARG A 452 -12.60 -7.71 24.66
N GLY A 453 -13.79 -7.66 25.26
CA GLY A 453 -14.51 -8.86 25.73
C GLY A 453 -13.85 -9.58 26.91
N TYR A 454 -13.06 -8.87 27.71
CA TYR A 454 -12.53 -9.30 29.01
C TYR A 454 -12.37 -8.10 29.95
N THR A 455 -12.21 -8.35 31.25
CA THR A 455 -11.97 -7.34 32.29
C THR A 455 -10.53 -7.41 32.80
N VAL A 456 -10.13 -6.41 33.59
CA VAL A 456 -8.80 -6.40 34.22
C VAL A 456 -8.62 -7.58 35.17
N GLU A 457 -9.66 -8.00 35.87
CA GLU A 457 -9.64 -9.18 36.77
C GLU A 457 -9.37 -10.47 35.97
N ARG A 458 -10.03 -10.62 34.81
CA ARG A 458 -9.75 -11.75 33.92
C ARG A 458 -8.30 -11.70 33.42
N TYR A 459 -7.76 -10.52 33.15
CA TYR A 459 -6.37 -10.38 32.74
C TYR A 459 -5.40 -10.78 33.87
N ARG A 460 -5.63 -10.32 35.11
CA ARG A 460 -4.86 -10.75 36.29
C ARG A 460 -4.86 -12.26 36.46
N GLU A 461 -6.02 -12.89 36.26
CA GLU A 461 -6.16 -14.35 36.32
C GLU A 461 -5.30 -15.07 35.26
N VAL A 462 -5.22 -14.55 34.04
CA VAL A 462 -4.33 -15.09 33.00
C VAL A 462 -2.87 -15.00 33.41
N ILE A 463 -2.45 -13.85 33.94
CA ILE A 463 -1.07 -13.66 34.41
C ILE A 463 -0.74 -14.58 35.59
N ARG A 464 -1.68 -14.76 36.52
CA ARG A 464 -1.56 -15.70 37.64
C ARG A 464 -1.37 -17.13 37.12
N GLN A 465 -2.19 -17.59 36.17
CA GLN A 465 -2.07 -18.92 35.57
C GLN A 465 -0.70 -19.15 34.92
N ILE A 466 -0.16 -18.16 34.20
CA ILE A 466 1.18 -18.26 33.60
C ILE A 466 2.24 -18.40 34.69
N ARG A 467 2.20 -17.57 35.73
CA ARG A 467 3.21 -17.57 36.81
C ARG A 467 3.13 -18.79 37.73
N GLU A 468 1.95 -19.37 37.90
CA GLU A 468 1.79 -20.61 38.67
C GLU A 468 2.42 -21.81 37.97
N GLU A 469 2.22 -21.92 36.67
CA GLU A 469 2.79 -23.01 35.87
C GLU A 469 4.26 -22.77 35.51
N ILE A 470 4.65 -21.49 35.31
CA ILE A 470 6.00 -21.08 34.90
C ILE A 470 6.41 -19.81 35.67
N PRO A 471 6.92 -19.94 36.91
CA PRO A 471 7.23 -18.79 37.78
C PRO A 471 8.23 -17.78 37.20
N ASP A 472 9.20 -18.24 36.40
CA ASP A 472 10.22 -17.39 35.76
C ASP A 472 9.87 -17.01 34.30
N ALA A 473 8.60 -17.16 33.89
CA ALA A 473 8.15 -16.77 32.56
C ALA A 473 8.44 -15.29 32.27
N ALA A 474 8.87 -15.02 31.04
CA ALA A 474 8.92 -13.66 30.53
C ALA A 474 7.55 -13.26 29.97
N ILE A 475 6.97 -12.20 30.54
CA ILE A 475 5.65 -11.72 30.14
C ILE A 475 5.83 -10.35 29.50
N THR A 476 5.53 -10.26 28.22
CA THR A 476 5.43 -9.01 27.47
C THR A 476 3.98 -8.67 27.18
N ALA A 477 3.70 -7.40 26.92
CA ALA A 477 2.35 -6.94 26.62
C ALA A 477 2.34 -5.75 25.67
N ASP A 478 1.16 -5.37 25.22
CA ASP A 478 0.91 -4.14 24.45
C ASP A 478 -0.20 -3.34 25.12
N THR A 479 -0.03 -2.01 25.16
CA THR A 479 -0.99 -1.07 25.73
C THR A 479 -1.21 0.14 24.82
N ILE A 480 -2.45 0.62 24.78
CA ILE A 480 -2.85 1.83 24.04
C ILE A 480 -3.30 2.87 25.06
N VAL A 481 -2.67 4.04 25.04
CA VAL A 481 -3.00 5.16 25.93
C VAL A 481 -3.71 6.28 25.16
N GLY A 482 -4.57 7.02 25.84
CA GLY A 482 -5.36 8.11 25.27
C GLY A 482 -6.46 7.65 24.32
N PHE A 483 -7.06 6.49 24.59
CA PHE A 483 -8.24 6.01 23.87
C PHE A 483 -9.41 7.01 24.04
N PRO A 484 -10.33 7.14 23.07
CA PRO A 484 -11.42 8.11 23.16
C PRO A 484 -12.26 7.91 24.44
N GLY A 485 -12.39 8.97 25.23
CA GLY A 485 -13.08 8.98 26.52
C GLY A 485 -12.22 8.59 27.72
N GLU A 486 -10.96 8.18 27.54
CA GLU A 486 -10.09 7.77 28.66
C GLU A 486 -9.75 8.95 29.57
N THR A 487 -10.16 8.85 30.85
CA THR A 487 -9.85 9.85 31.89
C THR A 487 -8.45 9.66 32.46
N GLU A 488 -7.96 10.65 33.22
CA GLU A 488 -6.68 10.54 33.91
C GLU A 488 -6.67 9.43 34.97
N GLU A 489 -7.78 9.21 35.67
CA GLU A 489 -7.92 8.12 36.64
C GLU A 489 -7.82 6.74 35.96
N GLN A 490 -8.49 6.55 34.83
CA GLN A 490 -8.42 5.31 34.05
C GLN A 490 -7.02 5.07 33.46
N PHE A 491 -6.33 6.15 33.09
CA PHE A 491 -4.92 6.06 32.71
C PHE A 491 -4.04 5.68 33.91
N GLN A 492 -4.31 6.20 35.11
CA GLN A 492 -3.59 5.81 36.31
C GLN A 492 -3.78 4.32 36.62
N ASN A 493 -5.01 3.78 36.47
CA ASN A 493 -5.27 2.33 36.59
C ASN A 493 -4.37 1.49 35.64
N THR A 494 -4.05 2.02 34.46
CA THR A 494 -3.12 1.40 33.51
C THR A 494 -1.68 1.37 34.05
N LEU A 495 -1.20 2.46 34.63
CA LEU A 495 0.13 2.51 35.24
C LEU A 495 0.22 1.61 36.48
N ASP A 496 -0.83 1.56 37.29
CA ASP A 496 -0.91 0.73 38.49
C ASP A 496 -0.92 -0.76 38.13
N LEU A 497 -1.60 -1.15 37.05
CA LEU A 497 -1.53 -2.53 36.54
C LEU A 497 -0.13 -2.90 36.04
N MET A 498 0.56 -1.98 35.36
CA MET A 498 1.95 -2.19 34.94
C MET A 498 2.87 -2.40 36.15
N GLU A 499 2.68 -1.58 37.18
CA GLU A 499 3.39 -1.70 38.45
C GLU A 499 3.14 -3.04 39.15
N GLU A 500 1.87 -3.40 39.32
CA GLU A 500 1.45 -4.64 39.98
C GLU A 500 2.05 -5.86 39.29
N ILE A 501 1.97 -5.89 37.96
CA ILE A 501 2.38 -7.07 37.22
C ILE A 501 3.89 -7.13 37.05
N GLN A 502 4.61 -6.01 36.92
CA GLN A 502 6.06 -6.02 36.62
C GLN A 502 6.35 -6.81 35.33
N PHE A 503 5.95 -6.24 34.18
CA PHE A 503 6.20 -6.84 32.86
C PHE A 503 7.70 -6.86 32.50
N ASP A 504 8.11 -7.87 31.73
CA ASP A 504 9.45 -7.93 31.13
C ASP A 504 9.63 -6.91 30.01
N HIS A 505 8.52 -6.54 29.36
CA HIS A 505 8.45 -5.46 28.38
C HIS A 505 6.99 -5.12 28.05
N VAL A 506 6.66 -3.84 27.90
CA VAL A 506 5.37 -3.39 27.37
C VAL A 506 5.61 -2.53 26.13
N HIS A 507 5.03 -2.91 25.01
CA HIS A 507 4.94 -2.03 23.85
C HIS A 507 3.82 -1.01 24.09
N THR A 508 4.20 0.24 24.35
CA THR A 508 3.24 1.33 24.57
C THR A 508 3.00 2.09 23.28
N ALA A 509 1.74 2.36 22.95
CA ALA A 509 1.35 3.21 21.84
C ALA A 509 0.33 4.26 22.28
N ALA A 510 0.40 5.46 21.71
CA ALA A 510 -0.72 6.40 21.79
C ALA A 510 -1.82 5.96 20.82
N TYR A 511 -3.08 6.17 21.21
CA TYR A 511 -4.22 5.91 20.34
C TYR A 511 -4.15 6.77 19.08
N SER A 512 -4.12 6.09 17.93
CA SER A 512 -4.14 6.71 16.61
C SER A 512 -5.43 6.28 15.89
N PRO A 513 -6.33 7.21 15.56
CA PRO A 513 -7.58 6.88 14.89
C PRO A 513 -7.29 6.29 13.52
N ARG A 514 -7.90 5.15 13.22
CA ARG A 514 -7.70 4.46 11.94
C ARG A 514 -8.94 4.58 11.06
N PRO A 515 -8.78 4.74 9.74
CA PRO A 515 -9.91 4.79 8.82
C PRO A 515 -10.84 3.59 8.99
N ASN A 516 -12.15 3.84 8.96
CA ASN A 516 -13.19 2.82 9.04
C ASN A 516 -13.19 2.00 10.35
N THR A 517 -12.74 2.58 11.46
CA THR A 517 -12.84 1.97 12.79
C THR A 517 -13.83 2.73 13.67
N PRO A 518 -14.63 2.06 14.51
CA PRO A 518 -15.56 2.73 15.41
C PRO A 518 -14.89 3.77 16.32
N GLY A 519 -13.69 3.47 16.82
CA GLY A 519 -12.93 4.38 17.67
C GLY A 519 -12.56 5.70 16.97
N ALA A 520 -12.42 5.71 15.64
CA ALA A 520 -12.04 6.91 14.91
C ALA A 520 -13.16 7.95 14.83
N ILE A 521 -14.42 7.53 15.01
CA ILE A 521 -15.60 8.40 14.96
C ILE A 521 -16.20 8.70 16.35
N MET A 522 -15.58 8.22 17.43
CA MET A 522 -16.02 8.55 18.79
C MET A 522 -15.76 10.04 19.08
N GLU A 523 -16.73 10.74 19.66
CA GLU A 523 -16.69 12.19 19.87
C GLU A 523 -15.62 12.62 20.88
N ASN A 524 -15.43 11.85 21.95
CA ASN A 524 -14.54 12.19 23.07
C ASN A 524 -13.07 11.85 22.79
N GLN A 525 -12.51 12.31 21.67
CA GLN A 525 -11.09 12.12 21.38
C GLN A 525 -10.22 12.85 22.42
N VAL A 526 -9.21 12.16 22.96
CA VAL A 526 -8.19 12.76 23.84
C VAL A 526 -7.24 13.61 22.98
N SER A 527 -6.80 14.76 23.51
CA SER A 527 -5.91 15.66 22.78
C SER A 527 -4.53 15.04 22.54
N ASP A 528 -3.82 15.47 21.49
CA ASP A 528 -2.50 14.93 21.15
C ASP A 528 -1.45 15.23 22.24
N SER A 529 -1.55 16.38 22.91
CA SER A 529 -0.67 16.73 24.04
C SER A 529 -0.88 15.81 25.24
N GLU A 530 -2.12 15.44 25.56
CA GLU A 530 -2.43 14.47 26.61
C GLU A 530 -1.97 13.06 26.22
N LYS A 531 -2.23 12.62 24.98
CA LYS A 531 -1.74 11.33 24.47
C LYS A 531 -0.22 11.23 24.56
N GLU A 532 0.50 12.28 24.19
CA GLU A 532 1.95 12.33 24.27
C GLU A 532 2.43 12.29 25.73
N SER A 533 1.79 13.05 26.62
CA SER A 533 2.08 13.03 28.06
C SER A 533 1.90 11.64 28.67
N ARG A 534 0.75 10.98 28.39
CA ARG A 534 0.45 9.63 28.84
C ARG A 534 1.44 8.61 28.27
N LEU A 535 1.76 8.69 26.98
CA LEU A 535 2.73 7.81 26.33
C LEU A 535 4.11 7.93 26.97
N ARG A 536 4.58 9.15 27.26
CA ARG A 536 5.86 9.36 27.96
C ARG A 536 5.87 8.75 29.36
N ARG A 537 4.77 8.89 30.12
CA ARG A 537 4.63 8.30 31.46
C ARG A 537 4.60 6.77 31.41
N ALA A 538 3.84 6.18 30.48
CA ALA A 538 3.79 4.74 30.28
C ALA A 538 5.15 4.16 29.85
N ASN A 539 5.87 4.86 28.96
CA ASN A 539 7.23 4.47 28.58
C ASN A 539 8.19 4.46 29.78
N ARG A 540 8.15 5.51 30.63
CA ARG A 540 8.98 5.56 31.84
C ARG A 540 8.67 4.43 32.81
N ARG A 541 7.38 4.09 32.98
CA ARG A 541 6.94 2.95 33.78
C ARG A 541 7.50 1.65 33.22
N ASN A 542 7.34 1.43 31.91
CA ASN A 542 7.87 0.27 31.20
C ASN A 542 9.39 0.13 31.35
N GLU A 543 10.16 1.22 31.22
CA GLU A 543 11.61 1.20 31.40
C GLU A 543 12.00 0.77 32.83
N THR A 544 11.28 1.29 33.83
CA THR A 544 11.51 0.97 35.24
C THR A 544 11.23 -0.50 35.54
N ASP A 545 10.06 -0.99 35.12
CA ASP A 545 9.63 -2.37 35.35
C ASP A 545 10.50 -3.36 34.57
N SER A 546 10.80 -3.08 33.30
CA SER A 546 11.65 -3.93 32.45
C SER A 546 13.06 -4.08 33.03
N LEU A 547 13.67 -2.97 33.49
CA LEU A 547 14.99 -3.02 34.12
C LEU A 547 14.96 -3.80 35.43
N SER A 548 13.95 -3.55 36.29
CA SER A 548 13.74 -4.28 37.54
C SER A 548 13.64 -5.79 37.29
N ARG A 549 12.82 -6.20 36.32
CA ARG A 549 12.66 -7.59 35.90
C ARG A 549 13.94 -8.18 35.32
N ASN A 550 14.70 -7.43 34.53
CA ASN A 550 15.93 -7.93 33.94
C ASN A 550 17.04 -8.17 34.96
N ARG A 551 17.01 -7.53 36.14
CA ARG A 551 17.99 -7.79 37.22
C ARG A 551 18.06 -9.26 37.63
N ARG A 552 16.97 -10.02 37.46
CA ARG A 552 16.96 -11.45 37.75
C ARG A 552 17.89 -12.28 36.85
N TYR A 553 18.34 -11.75 35.72
CA TYR A 553 19.30 -12.43 34.85
C TYR A 553 20.75 -12.26 35.31
N LEU A 554 21.05 -11.22 36.09
CA LEU A 554 22.41 -10.89 36.47
C LEU A 554 23.08 -12.05 37.21
N GLY A 555 24.23 -12.50 36.71
CA GLY A 555 25.00 -13.62 37.25
C GLY A 555 24.50 -15.01 36.84
N ARG A 556 23.32 -15.14 36.23
CA ARG A 556 22.78 -16.42 35.75
C ARG A 556 23.41 -16.81 34.41
N VAL A 557 23.44 -18.11 34.14
CA VAL A 557 23.78 -18.65 32.82
C VAL A 557 22.47 -18.86 32.06
N GLU A 558 22.34 -18.18 30.93
CA GLU A 558 21.18 -18.30 30.04
C GLU A 558 21.63 -18.89 28.70
N GLU A 559 20.80 -19.75 28.12
CA GLU A 559 21.03 -20.32 26.80
C GLU A 559 20.66 -19.28 25.72
N VAL A 560 21.61 -18.93 24.86
CA VAL A 560 21.45 -17.91 23.81
C VAL A 560 21.55 -18.57 22.44
N LEU A 561 20.50 -18.42 21.62
CA LEU A 561 20.54 -18.80 20.20
C LEU A 561 21.16 -17.65 19.41
N VAL A 562 22.33 -17.88 18.83
CA VAL A 562 23.08 -16.85 18.09
C VAL A 562 22.57 -16.75 16.66
N THR A 563 22.22 -15.55 16.22
CA THR A 563 21.65 -15.31 14.88
C THR A 563 22.55 -14.43 14.02
N GLU A 564 23.12 -13.37 14.61
CA GLU A 564 23.76 -12.28 13.87
C GLU A 564 25.00 -11.76 14.57
N ARG A 565 25.84 -11.03 13.83
CA ARG A 565 26.92 -10.22 14.40
C ARG A 565 26.33 -8.94 15.00
N ASN A 566 26.87 -8.47 16.11
CA ASN A 566 26.47 -7.19 16.66
C ASN A 566 26.87 -6.05 15.71
N SER A 567 25.89 -5.28 15.22
CA SER A 567 26.11 -4.18 14.27
C SER A 567 26.89 -3.00 14.85
N ARG A 568 26.97 -2.88 16.18
CA ARG A 568 27.68 -1.80 16.87
C ARG A 568 29.08 -2.19 17.33
N ASN A 569 29.37 -3.49 17.43
CA ASN A 569 30.65 -4.00 17.89
C ASN A 569 30.96 -5.33 17.21
N GLU A 570 31.87 -5.32 16.24
CA GLU A 570 32.19 -6.48 15.40
C GLU A 570 32.78 -7.67 16.17
N LYS A 571 33.31 -7.46 17.37
CA LYS A 571 33.84 -8.53 18.25
C LYS A 571 32.74 -9.30 18.98
N GLN A 572 31.52 -8.78 18.96
CA GLN A 572 30.38 -9.38 19.63
C GLN A 572 29.42 -10.03 18.65
N VAL A 573 28.82 -11.13 19.08
CA VAL A 573 27.65 -11.71 18.45
C VAL A 573 26.39 -11.28 19.19
N MET A 574 25.27 -11.41 18.49
CA MET A 574 23.93 -11.15 19.00
C MET A 574 23.09 -12.42 18.88
N GLY A 575 22.37 -12.73 19.95
CA GLY A 575 21.39 -13.80 19.96
C GLY A 575 20.24 -13.50 20.89
N ARG A 576 19.35 -14.49 21.07
CA ARG A 576 18.20 -14.36 21.97
C ARG A 576 18.12 -15.52 22.96
N THR A 577 17.76 -15.21 24.20
CA THR A 577 17.47 -16.23 25.22
C THR A 577 16.14 -16.93 24.96
N ARG A 578 15.86 -18.02 25.68
CA ARG A 578 14.52 -18.65 25.68
C ARG A 578 13.40 -17.68 26.07
N LYS A 579 13.69 -16.71 26.96
CA LYS A 579 12.78 -15.62 27.35
C LYS A 579 12.78 -14.42 26.39
N ASN A 580 13.27 -14.63 25.17
CA ASN A 580 13.28 -13.66 24.08
C ASN A 580 14.03 -12.35 24.39
N ARG A 581 15.04 -12.39 25.27
CA ARG A 581 15.90 -11.25 25.59
C ARG A 581 17.07 -11.19 24.61
N VAL A 582 17.33 -10.01 24.07
CA VAL A 582 18.51 -9.79 23.21
C VAL A 582 19.74 -9.87 24.09
N THR A 583 20.71 -10.69 23.70
CA THR A 583 21.94 -10.89 24.45
C THR A 583 23.15 -10.72 23.55
N TYR A 584 24.09 -9.90 24.01
CA TYR A 584 25.39 -9.70 23.36
C TYR A 584 26.50 -10.35 24.17
N PHE A 585 27.46 -10.96 23.49
CA PHE A 585 28.67 -11.49 24.09
C PHE A 585 29.77 -11.61 23.03
N GLU A 586 31.02 -11.69 23.46
CA GLU A 586 32.15 -11.85 22.54
C GLU A 586 32.11 -13.21 21.84
N GLY A 587 32.38 -13.24 20.54
CA GLY A 587 32.38 -14.47 19.77
C GLY A 587 32.51 -14.26 18.26
N ASN A 588 32.78 -15.35 17.53
CA ASN A 588 32.86 -15.35 16.07
C ASN A 588 31.53 -15.79 15.46
N ILE A 589 30.88 -14.92 14.67
CA ILE A 589 29.59 -15.23 14.05
C ILE A 589 29.65 -16.42 13.09
N GLU A 590 30.76 -16.58 12.35
CA GLU A 590 30.90 -17.67 11.37
C GLU A 590 30.92 -19.05 12.04
N GLU A 591 31.36 -19.10 13.30
CA GLU A 591 31.41 -20.34 14.08
C GLU A 591 30.16 -20.55 14.94
N LEU A 592 29.53 -19.46 15.41
CA LEU A 592 28.47 -19.52 16.41
C LEU A 592 27.06 -19.40 15.83
N ARG A 593 26.89 -18.91 14.60
CA ARG A 593 25.56 -18.76 13.98
C ARG A 593 24.77 -20.07 14.05
N GLY A 594 23.53 -19.98 14.55
CA GLY A 594 22.63 -21.11 14.72
C GLY A 594 22.93 -22.01 15.93
N LYS A 595 23.98 -21.74 16.72
CA LYS A 595 24.29 -22.51 17.91
C LYS A 595 23.57 -21.95 19.15
N LEU A 596 23.21 -22.86 20.05
CA LEU A 596 22.80 -22.55 21.41
C LEU A 596 24.07 -22.48 22.28
N VAL A 597 24.32 -21.30 22.84
CA VAL A 597 25.52 -21.03 23.64
C VAL A 597 25.12 -20.69 25.07
N PRO A 598 25.68 -21.35 26.09
CA PRO A 598 25.48 -20.94 27.48
C PRO A 598 26.27 -19.65 27.75
N VAL A 599 25.57 -18.60 28.16
CA VAL A 599 26.15 -17.26 28.39
C VAL A 599 25.87 -16.83 29.83
N LYS A 600 26.93 -16.59 30.60
CA LYS A 600 26.82 -15.97 31.92
C LYS A 600 26.58 -14.48 31.75
N ILE A 601 25.42 -14.02 32.21
CA ILE A 601 25.03 -12.61 32.13
C ILE A 601 25.81 -11.80 33.16
N VAL A 602 26.53 -10.77 32.70
CA VAL A 602 27.38 -9.91 33.55
C VAL A 602 26.84 -8.49 33.66
N GLU A 603 26.00 -8.08 32.71
CA GLU A 603 25.37 -6.76 32.71
C GLU A 603 23.93 -6.88 32.20
N VAL A 604 23.05 -6.08 32.79
CA VAL A 604 21.62 -6.04 32.48
C VAL A 604 21.22 -4.62 32.13
N GLY A 605 20.78 -4.42 30.89
CA GLY A 605 20.11 -3.20 30.44
C GLY A 605 18.60 -3.36 30.45
N THR A 606 17.89 -2.29 30.10
CA THR A 606 16.42 -2.30 30.04
C THR A 606 15.87 -3.25 28.96
N PHE A 607 16.52 -3.34 27.80
CA PHE A 607 16.02 -4.14 26.66
C PHE A 607 17.01 -5.20 26.17
N THR A 608 18.20 -5.24 26.76
CA THR A 608 19.33 -6.04 26.29
C THR A 608 20.13 -6.56 27.47
N LEU A 609 20.74 -7.72 27.31
CA LEU A 609 21.66 -8.32 28.27
C LEU A 609 23.05 -8.37 27.65
N THR A 610 24.10 -8.28 28.47
CA THR A 610 25.47 -8.53 28.04
C THR A 610 26.07 -9.61 28.90
N GLY A 611 26.80 -10.53 28.29
CA GLY A 611 27.37 -11.68 28.96
C GLY A 611 28.72 -12.10 28.42
N THR A 612 29.23 -13.17 29.01
CA THR A 612 30.42 -13.89 28.57
C THR A 612 30.05 -15.35 28.37
N GLN A 613 30.66 -16.01 27.38
CA GLN A 613 30.43 -17.43 27.18
C GLN A 613 30.82 -18.18 28.46
N ALA A 614 29.88 -18.95 29.01
CA ALA A 614 30.20 -19.85 30.10
C ALA A 614 31.03 -20.98 29.48
N GLY A 615 32.30 -21.14 29.91
CA GLY A 615 33.08 -22.31 29.52
C GLY A 615 32.33 -23.58 29.93
N ASP A 616 32.55 -24.69 29.20
CA ASP A 616 31.98 -25.99 29.58
C ASP A 616 32.22 -26.22 31.07
N PRO A 617 31.21 -26.63 31.85
CA PRO A 617 31.47 -27.11 33.20
C PRO A 617 32.40 -28.32 33.05
N LYS A 618 33.68 -28.10 33.37
CA LYS A 618 34.72 -29.14 33.39
C LYS A 618 34.31 -30.32 34.26
#